data_AF-A0A2V1CUA4-F1
#
_entry.id   AF-A0A2V1CUA4-F1
#
_cell.length_a   1.000
_cell.length_b   1.000
_cell.length_c   1.000
_cell.angle_alpha   90.00
_cell.angle_beta   90.00
_cell.angle_gamma   90.00
#
_symmetry.space_group_name_H-M   'P 1'
#
loop_
_entity.id
_entity.type
_entity.pdbx_description
1 polymer ?
#
loop_
_entity_poly.entity_id
_entity_poly.type
_entity_poly.pdbx_seq_one_letter_code
_entity_poly.pdbx_strand_id
1 'polypeptide(L)'
;MSSILEYNERADLPTILCLHGAGTNGVIFRLQARMIIRKLSTVFRFVFIDAPFESVAGPGVFPTYEGIEPYLWWHCDESATIEFDISPEEVRYRRQMVQDLLATQLKQTKAVGIMAFSQGARVATGLCLDTVLGKQLRFAILIAATFPALHVDDCERNSSSCGTNVLPSPTGPSKPIIIPSVHIQGTKDPWRSEGSRLKATYFEDSTAELVSFVGGHAIPIAPRDVEKAVATILKAWERVK
;
A
#
# COMPACT_ATOMS: atom_id res chain seq x y z
N MET A 1 -2.13 -15.36 -24.66
CA MET A 1 -1.20 -14.28 -24.26
C MET A 1 -1.64 -12.89 -24.72
N SER A 2 -2.58 -12.75 -25.65
CA SER A 2 -3.06 -11.45 -26.17
C SER A 2 -3.85 -10.57 -25.18
N SER A 3 -4.49 -11.13 -24.15
CA SER A 3 -5.46 -10.39 -23.33
C SER A 3 -4.87 -9.60 -22.15
N ILE A 4 -3.55 -9.58 -21.96
CA ILE A 4 -2.90 -8.95 -20.80
C ILE A 4 -2.36 -7.55 -21.16
N LEU A 5 -2.13 -7.27 -22.44
CA LEU A 5 -1.61 -6.00 -22.95
C LEU A 5 -2.71 -5.01 -23.36
N GLU A 6 -3.94 -5.47 -23.65
CA GLU A 6 -5.09 -4.61 -24.02
C GLU A 6 -5.69 -3.81 -22.85
N TYR A 7 -5.22 -4.00 -21.62
CA TYR A 7 -5.75 -3.28 -20.45
C TYR A 7 -5.31 -1.80 -20.39
N ASN A 8 -4.42 -1.38 -21.30
CA ASN A 8 -3.73 -0.09 -21.23
C ASN A 8 -4.46 1.08 -21.93
N GLU A 9 -5.66 0.88 -22.49
CA GLU A 9 -6.30 1.89 -23.38
C GLU A 9 -7.58 2.57 -22.85
N ARG A 10 -8.04 2.25 -21.63
CA ARG A 10 -9.25 2.87 -21.05
C ARG A 10 -8.91 4.12 -20.26
N ALA A 11 -8.51 5.18 -20.97
CA ALA A 11 -8.12 6.48 -20.41
C ALA A 11 -9.24 7.21 -19.65
N ASP A 12 -10.48 6.75 -19.80
CA ASP A 12 -11.68 7.28 -19.15
C ASP A 12 -11.91 6.72 -17.73
N LEU A 13 -11.28 5.59 -17.38
CA LEU A 13 -11.52 4.95 -16.08
C LEU A 13 -10.71 5.61 -14.95
N PRO A 14 -11.31 5.76 -13.74
CA PRO A 14 -10.60 6.13 -12.54
C PRO A 14 -9.36 5.26 -12.31
N THR A 15 -8.21 5.91 -12.15
CA THR A 15 -6.93 5.21 -12.04
C THR A 15 -6.58 4.90 -10.59
N ILE A 16 -6.19 3.66 -10.34
CA ILE A 16 -5.70 3.16 -9.05
C ILE A 16 -4.21 2.83 -9.18
N LEU A 17 -3.36 3.53 -8.41
CA LEU A 17 -1.94 3.23 -8.33
C LEU A 17 -1.72 2.02 -7.41
N CYS A 18 -0.88 1.07 -7.81
CA CYS A 18 -0.72 -0.22 -7.13
C CYS A 18 0.69 -0.39 -6.57
N LEU A 19 0.80 -0.53 -5.23
CA LEU A 19 2.07 -0.70 -4.51
C LEU A 19 2.23 -2.15 -4.00
N HIS A 20 3.26 -2.85 -4.49
CA HIS A 20 3.52 -4.24 -4.14
C HIS A 20 4.04 -4.41 -2.70
N GLY A 21 4.04 -5.65 -2.21
CA GLY A 21 4.59 -6.00 -0.89
C GLY A 21 6.10 -6.18 -0.91
N ALA A 22 6.69 -6.35 0.27
CA ALA A 22 8.12 -6.48 0.42
C ALA A 22 8.64 -7.75 -0.30
N GLY A 23 9.67 -7.63 -1.15
CA GLY A 23 10.41 -8.73 -1.75
C GLY A 23 9.68 -9.27 -2.98
N THR A 24 8.89 -8.41 -3.61
CA THR A 24 8.10 -8.68 -4.82
C THR A 24 8.28 -7.50 -5.78
N ASN A 25 7.51 -7.47 -6.87
CA ASN A 25 7.46 -6.33 -7.78
C ASN A 25 6.02 -6.13 -8.29
N GLY A 26 5.80 -5.12 -9.12
CA GLY A 26 4.51 -4.78 -9.70
C GLY A 26 3.92 -5.90 -10.53
N VAL A 27 4.74 -6.69 -11.24
CA VAL A 27 4.29 -7.86 -12.02
C VAL A 27 3.75 -8.95 -11.10
N ILE A 28 4.49 -9.31 -10.06
CA ILE A 28 4.08 -10.29 -9.05
C ILE A 28 2.79 -9.81 -8.36
N PHE A 29 2.72 -8.54 -7.96
CA PHE A 29 1.51 -8.01 -7.32
C PHE A 29 0.29 -8.07 -8.23
N ARG A 30 0.45 -7.75 -9.52
CA ARG A 30 -0.61 -7.92 -10.52
C ARG A 30 -1.07 -9.39 -10.63
N LEU A 31 -0.16 -10.34 -10.60
CA LEU A 31 -0.48 -11.77 -10.62
C LEU A 31 -1.18 -12.24 -9.34
N GLN A 32 -0.73 -11.78 -8.18
CA GLN A 32 -1.35 -12.08 -6.88
C GLN A 32 -2.78 -11.54 -6.82
N ALA A 33 -3.01 -10.31 -7.31
CA ALA A 33 -4.30 -9.64 -7.29
C ALA A 33 -5.20 -9.92 -8.49
N ARG A 34 -4.79 -10.81 -9.42
CA ARG A 34 -5.44 -11.03 -10.72
C ARG A 34 -6.95 -11.30 -10.66
N MET A 35 -7.43 -11.96 -9.60
CA MET A 35 -8.85 -12.31 -9.45
C MET A 35 -9.71 -11.08 -9.14
N ILE A 36 -9.20 -10.19 -8.27
CA ILE A 36 -9.84 -8.92 -7.94
C ILE A 36 -9.79 -7.97 -9.14
N ILE A 37 -8.59 -7.81 -9.73
CA ILE A 37 -8.37 -6.90 -10.88
C ILE A 37 -9.28 -7.24 -12.04
N ARG A 38 -9.41 -8.53 -12.38
CA ARG A 38 -10.29 -8.98 -13.47
C ARG A 38 -11.72 -8.52 -13.29
N LYS A 39 -12.27 -8.64 -12.08
CA LYS A 39 -13.65 -8.25 -11.77
C LYS A 39 -13.87 -6.75 -11.71
N LEU A 40 -12.81 -5.99 -11.42
CA LEU A 40 -12.82 -4.54 -11.32
C LEU A 40 -12.37 -3.83 -12.60
N SER A 41 -12.00 -4.59 -13.63
CA SER A 41 -11.39 -4.10 -14.87
C SER A 41 -12.26 -3.15 -15.70
N THR A 42 -13.58 -3.21 -15.52
CA THR A 42 -14.53 -2.32 -16.20
C THR A 42 -14.79 -1.02 -15.43
N VAL A 43 -14.31 -0.92 -14.18
CA VAL A 43 -14.57 0.22 -13.28
C VAL A 43 -13.30 1.04 -13.03
N PHE A 44 -12.15 0.37 -12.94
CA PHE A 44 -10.87 1.01 -12.66
C PHE A 44 -9.86 0.70 -13.76
N ARG A 45 -8.84 1.55 -13.83
CA ARG A 45 -7.56 1.26 -14.48
C ARG A 45 -6.50 1.10 -13.39
N PHE A 46 -5.84 -0.05 -13.33
CA PHE A 46 -4.78 -0.32 -12.34
C PHE A 46 -3.39 -0.08 -12.94
N VAL A 47 -2.55 0.69 -12.25
CA VAL A 47 -1.15 0.94 -12.65
C VAL A 47 -0.23 0.38 -11.57
N PHE A 48 0.50 -0.68 -11.91
CA PHE A 48 1.47 -1.32 -11.02
C PHE A 48 2.82 -0.66 -11.22
N ILE A 49 3.44 -0.25 -10.11
CA ILE A 49 4.76 0.36 -10.11
C ILE A 49 5.71 -0.44 -9.23
N ASP A 50 7.00 -0.31 -9.53
CA ASP A 50 8.08 -0.99 -8.85
C ASP A 50 8.72 -0.06 -7.82
N ALA A 51 9.03 -0.61 -6.65
CA ALA A 51 9.79 0.09 -5.61
C ALA A 51 11.26 0.26 -6.03
N PRO A 52 11.98 1.27 -5.53
CA PRO A 52 13.30 1.63 -6.08
C PRO A 52 14.46 0.80 -5.52
N PHE A 53 14.26 -0.05 -4.51
CA PHE A 53 15.34 -0.74 -3.81
C PHE A 53 15.31 -2.25 -4.06
N GLU A 54 16.43 -2.82 -4.47
CA GLU A 54 16.61 -4.27 -4.58
C GLU A 54 16.56 -4.95 -3.21
N SER A 55 16.10 -6.19 -3.21
CA SER A 55 15.92 -7.01 -2.01
C SER A 55 16.00 -8.50 -2.33
N VAL A 56 16.03 -9.31 -1.28
CA VAL A 56 15.75 -10.75 -1.41
C VAL A 56 14.26 -11.00 -1.59
N ALA A 57 13.91 -12.15 -2.16
CA ALA A 57 12.53 -12.58 -2.29
C ALA A 57 11.80 -12.58 -0.94
N GLY A 58 10.58 -12.06 -0.94
CA GLY A 58 9.73 -12.01 0.26
C GLY A 58 9.15 -13.39 0.62
N PRO A 59 8.55 -13.51 1.82
CA PRO A 59 7.82 -14.72 2.21
C PRO A 59 6.72 -15.06 1.20
N GLY A 60 6.65 -16.33 0.76
CA GLY A 60 5.63 -16.82 -0.17
C GLY A 60 5.88 -16.50 -1.65
N VAL A 61 7.03 -15.92 -1.99
CA VAL A 61 7.46 -15.72 -3.38
C VAL A 61 7.85 -17.06 -4.02
N PHE A 62 8.76 -17.77 -3.37
CA PHE A 62 9.19 -19.09 -3.84
C PHE A 62 8.19 -20.19 -3.45
N PRO A 63 8.02 -21.22 -4.29
CA PRO A 63 8.57 -21.36 -5.65
C PRO A 63 7.72 -20.68 -6.73
N THR A 64 6.56 -20.13 -6.37
CA THR A 64 5.51 -19.71 -7.31
C THR A 64 5.93 -18.60 -8.29
N TYR A 65 6.78 -17.68 -7.85
CA TYR A 65 7.19 -16.49 -8.60
C TYR A 65 8.70 -16.44 -8.87
N GLU A 66 9.36 -17.60 -8.80
CA GLU A 66 10.74 -17.77 -9.26
C GLU A 66 10.87 -17.37 -10.73
N GLY A 67 11.95 -16.66 -11.09
CA GLY A 67 12.17 -16.20 -12.46
C GLY A 67 11.45 -14.89 -12.83
N ILE A 68 10.83 -14.21 -11.85
CA ILE A 68 10.17 -12.90 -12.02
C ILE A 68 10.92 -11.82 -11.22
N GLU A 69 12.25 -11.90 -11.19
CA GLU A 69 13.14 -10.87 -10.66
C GLU A 69 13.02 -9.54 -11.45
N PRO A 70 13.40 -8.39 -10.86
CA PRO A 70 13.97 -8.20 -9.52
C PRO A 70 12.93 -8.26 -8.40
N TYR A 71 13.36 -8.59 -7.18
CA TYR A 71 12.56 -8.48 -5.96
C TYR A 71 12.88 -7.16 -5.26
N LEU A 72 11.86 -6.40 -4.87
CA LEU A 72 12.02 -5.00 -4.49
C LEU A 72 11.37 -4.67 -3.15
N TRP A 73 11.90 -3.65 -2.46
CA TRP A 73 11.37 -3.05 -1.23
C TRP A 73 11.15 -1.55 -1.37
N TRP A 74 10.13 -1.04 -0.67
CA TRP A 74 9.87 0.39 -0.54
C TRP A 74 10.72 1.03 0.55
N HIS A 75 11.08 0.27 1.58
CA HIS A 75 11.90 0.77 2.68
C HIS A 75 12.63 -0.39 3.37
N CYS A 76 13.80 -0.10 3.94
CA CYS A 76 14.41 -0.95 4.97
C CYS A 76 13.78 -0.55 6.30
N ASP A 77 13.00 -1.44 6.91
CA ASP A 77 12.37 -1.18 8.22
C ASP A 77 13.43 -0.77 9.26
N GLU A 78 13.06 -0.03 10.30
CA GLU A 78 14.02 0.42 11.33
C GLU A 78 14.76 -0.76 12.00
N SER A 79 14.23 -1.99 11.96
CA SER A 79 14.97 -3.18 12.37
C SER A 79 16.26 -3.41 11.56
N ALA A 80 16.29 -3.02 10.29
CA ALA A 80 17.48 -3.04 9.45
C ALA A 80 18.47 -1.91 9.78
N THR A 81 18.03 -0.81 10.40
CA THR A 81 18.94 0.26 10.83
C THR A 81 19.86 -0.19 11.98
N ILE A 82 19.39 -1.12 12.82
CA ILE A 82 20.16 -1.69 13.93
C ILE A 82 21.08 -2.82 13.44
N GLU A 83 20.65 -3.63 12.46
CA GLU A 83 21.45 -4.75 11.94
C GLU A 83 22.49 -4.36 10.87
N PHE A 84 22.29 -3.24 10.14
CA PHE A 84 23.13 -2.87 8.98
C PHE A 84 23.80 -1.49 9.08
N ASP A 85 23.82 -0.85 10.25
CA ASP A 85 24.48 0.46 10.49
C ASP A 85 24.06 1.55 9.48
N ILE A 86 22.77 1.64 9.20
CA ILE A 86 22.22 2.61 8.25
C ILE A 86 22.09 3.96 8.94
N SER A 87 22.78 4.98 8.43
CA SER A 87 22.71 6.32 9.00
C SER A 87 21.30 6.93 8.88
N PRO A 88 20.88 7.81 9.81
CA PRO A 88 19.61 8.54 9.69
C PRO A 88 19.48 9.37 8.40
N GLU A 89 20.62 9.78 7.82
CA GLU A 89 20.67 10.50 6.55
C GLU A 89 20.32 9.59 5.37
N GLU A 90 20.83 8.36 5.35
CA GLU A 90 20.50 7.36 4.33
C GLU A 90 19.00 6.99 4.40
N VAL A 91 18.44 6.87 5.60
CA VAL A 91 17.00 6.66 5.80
C VAL A 91 16.18 7.80 5.18
N ARG A 92 16.57 9.07 5.43
CA ARG A 92 15.90 10.24 4.84
C ARG A 92 16.04 10.26 3.32
N TYR A 93 17.24 10.04 2.81
CA TYR A 93 17.50 9.99 1.37
C TYR A 93 16.61 8.96 0.65
N ARG A 94 16.51 7.75 1.21
CA ARG A 94 15.65 6.70 0.66
C ARG A 94 14.16 7.05 0.72
N ARG A 95 13.70 7.70 1.80
CA ARG A 95 12.32 8.19 1.90
C ARG A 95 12.03 9.24 0.82
N GLN A 96 12.96 10.19 0.61
CA GLN A 96 12.83 11.18 -0.45
C GLN A 96 12.75 10.54 -1.84
N MET A 97 13.59 9.54 -2.14
CA MET A 97 13.53 8.81 -3.42
C MET A 97 12.15 8.18 -3.67
N VAL A 98 11.56 7.58 -2.63
CA VAL A 98 10.21 7.00 -2.72
C VAL A 98 9.16 8.10 -2.88
N GLN A 99 9.30 9.23 -2.18
CA GLN A 99 8.40 10.38 -2.35
C GLN A 99 8.41 10.91 -3.78
N ASP A 100 9.60 11.15 -4.34
CA ASP A 100 9.77 11.70 -5.68
C ASP A 100 9.21 10.75 -6.75
N LEU A 101 9.44 9.44 -6.56
CA LEU A 101 8.86 8.39 -7.39
C LEU A 101 7.32 8.44 -7.34
N LEU A 102 6.73 8.43 -6.15
CA LEU A 102 5.28 8.44 -5.97
C LEU A 102 4.64 9.72 -6.51
N ALA A 103 5.26 10.88 -6.26
CA ALA A 103 4.81 12.17 -6.78
C ALA A 103 4.80 12.15 -8.32
N THR A 104 5.87 11.64 -8.93
CA THR A 104 5.98 11.48 -10.39
C THR A 104 4.88 10.57 -10.92
N GLN A 105 4.68 9.41 -10.30
CA GLN A 105 3.67 8.43 -10.72
C GLN A 105 2.24 8.96 -10.53
N LEU A 106 1.92 9.61 -9.42
CA LEU A 106 0.61 10.24 -9.21
C LEU A 106 0.31 11.30 -10.28
N LYS A 107 1.31 12.13 -10.62
CA LYS A 107 1.17 13.17 -11.66
C LYS A 107 0.98 12.57 -13.05
N GLN A 108 1.79 11.58 -13.42
CA GLN A 108 1.74 10.94 -14.74
C GLN A 108 0.45 10.14 -14.95
N THR A 109 0.04 9.39 -13.93
CA THR A 109 -1.10 8.47 -14.02
C THR A 109 -2.43 9.14 -13.71
N LYS A 110 -2.41 10.32 -13.07
CA LYS A 110 -3.59 10.99 -12.51
C LYS A 110 -4.40 10.05 -11.61
N ALA A 111 -3.72 9.18 -10.86
CA ALA A 111 -4.36 8.22 -9.97
C ALA A 111 -5.22 8.93 -8.93
N VAL A 112 -6.47 8.49 -8.78
CA VAL A 112 -7.44 9.02 -7.80
C VAL A 112 -7.60 8.09 -6.61
N GLY A 113 -6.97 6.92 -6.64
CA GLY A 113 -6.94 5.99 -5.55
C GLY A 113 -5.70 5.12 -5.55
N ILE A 114 -5.56 4.33 -4.49
CA ILE A 114 -4.39 3.49 -4.26
C ILE A 114 -4.82 2.08 -3.85
N MET A 115 -4.10 1.08 -4.33
CA MET A 115 -4.24 -0.32 -3.91
C MET A 115 -2.88 -0.84 -3.48
N ALA A 116 -2.76 -1.44 -2.31
CA ALA A 116 -1.45 -1.80 -1.80
C ALA A 116 -1.46 -3.05 -0.94
N PHE A 117 -0.35 -3.78 -0.95
CA PHE A 117 -0.17 -5.03 -0.20
C PHE A 117 0.96 -4.92 0.82
N SER A 118 0.76 -5.40 2.04
CA SER A 118 1.80 -5.56 3.07
C SER A 118 2.61 -4.27 3.28
N GLN A 119 3.94 -4.28 3.08
CA GLN A 119 4.79 -3.09 3.16
C GLN A 119 4.31 -1.94 2.25
N GLY A 120 3.81 -2.24 1.05
CA GLY A 120 3.22 -1.21 0.17
C GLY A 120 2.02 -0.52 0.82
N ALA A 121 1.26 -1.20 1.68
CA ALA A 121 0.12 -0.61 2.40
C ALA A 121 0.57 0.39 3.48
N ARG A 122 1.77 0.20 4.06
CA ARG A 122 2.38 1.19 4.96
C ARG A 122 2.73 2.47 4.22
N VAL A 123 3.31 2.35 3.03
CA VAL A 123 3.65 3.48 2.14
C VAL A 123 2.39 4.18 1.66
N ALA A 124 1.39 3.42 1.20
CA ALA A 124 0.11 3.96 0.77
C ALA A 124 -0.59 4.75 1.89
N THR A 125 -0.52 4.26 3.13
CA THR A 125 -1.06 4.97 4.30
C THR A 125 -0.31 6.27 4.56
N GLY A 126 1.02 6.26 4.49
CA GLY A 126 1.83 7.48 4.61
C GLY A 126 1.53 8.49 3.50
N LEU A 127 1.34 8.03 2.26
CA LEU A 127 0.97 8.87 1.13
C LEU A 127 -0.45 9.46 1.30
N CYS A 128 -1.39 8.74 1.90
CA CYS A 128 -2.71 9.30 2.24
C CYS A 128 -2.65 10.36 3.36
N LEU A 129 -1.63 10.32 4.23
CA LEU A 129 -1.40 11.31 5.28
C LEU A 129 -0.66 12.55 4.77
N ASP A 130 0.06 12.42 3.65
CA ASP A 130 0.81 13.51 3.03
C ASP A 130 -0.11 14.68 2.67
N THR A 131 0.27 15.89 3.11
CA THR A 131 -0.59 17.07 3.02
C THR A 131 -0.69 17.67 1.62
N VAL A 132 0.19 17.24 0.72
CA VAL A 132 0.28 17.69 -0.67
C VAL A 132 -0.17 16.57 -1.61
N LEU A 133 0.51 15.42 -1.59
CA LEU A 133 0.26 14.29 -2.47
C LEU A 133 -1.03 13.55 -2.10
N GLY A 134 -1.34 13.44 -0.82
CA GLY A 134 -2.54 12.75 -0.32
C GLY A 134 -3.84 13.39 -0.80
N LYS A 135 -3.85 14.70 -1.10
CA LYS A 135 -5.03 15.42 -1.62
C LYS A 135 -5.55 14.87 -2.94
N GLN A 136 -4.70 14.24 -3.75
CA GLN A 136 -5.10 13.63 -5.02
C GLN A 136 -5.83 12.29 -4.80
N LEU A 137 -5.55 11.61 -3.68
CA LEU A 137 -6.12 10.32 -3.36
C LEU A 137 -7.48 10.47 -2.67
N ARG A 138 -8.49 9.81 -3.23
CA ARG A 138 -9.87 9.83 -2.74
C ARG A 138 -10.39 8.42 -2.41
N PHE A 139 -9.57 7.40 -2.63
CA PHE A 139 -9.97 6.00 -2.43
C PHE A 139 -8.75 5.12 -2.10
N ALA A 140 -8.91 4.16 -1.18
CA ALA A 140 -7.84 3.24 -0.82
C ALA A 140 -8.30 1.78 -0.68
N ILE A 141 -7.48 0.84 -1.17
CA ILE A 141 -7.63 -0.60 -0.99
C ILE A 141 -6.35 -1.12 -0.35
N LEU A 142 -6.39 -1.46 0.94
CA LEU A 142 -5.21 -1.92 1.69
C LEU A 142 -5.35 -3.41 2.02
N ILE A 143 -4.42 -4.23 1.55
CA ILE A 143 -4.45 -5.68 1.72
C ILE A 143 -3.32 -6.12 2.62
N ALA A 144 -3.65 -6.90 3.66
CA ALA A 144 -2.69 -7.47 4.62
C ALA A 144 -1.73 -6.40 5.16
N ALA A 145 -2.26 -5.22 5.51
CA ALA A 145 -1.44 -4.10 5.93
C ALA A 145 -0.72 -4.41 7.25
N THR A 146 0.50 -3.90 7.39
CA THR A 146 1.34 -3.98 8.60
C THR A 146 1.50 -2.60 9.22
N PHE A 147 1.96 -2.47 10.46
CA PHE A 147 2.07 -1.20 11.19
C PHE A 147 3.55 -0.88 11.46
N PRO A 148 4.00 0.40 11.55
CA PRO A 148 3.27 1.66 11.34
C PRO A 148 3.16 2.06 9.87
N ALA A 149 2.40 3.14 9.60
CA ALA A 149 2.51 3.84 8.33
C ALA A 149 3.96 4.31 8.09
N LEU A 150 4.43 4.20 6.86
CA LEU A 150 5.74 4.73 6.46
C LEU A 150 5.53 6.14 5.93
N HIS A 151 5.90 7.13 6.74
CA HIS A 151 5.77 8.53 6.36
C HIS A 151 6.69 8.83 5.19
N VAL A 152 6.11 9.46 4.19
CA VAL A 152 6.79 9.88 2.97
C VAL A 152 7.18 11.36 3.05
N ASP A 153 6.55 12.13 3.95
CA ASP A 153 6.87 13.54 4.23
C ASP A 153 7.90 13.71 5.35
N ASP A 154 8.80 14.69 5.15
CA ASP A 154 9.78 15.19 6.13
C ASP A 154 9.27 16.39 6.95
N CYS A 155 7.98 16.74 6.87
CA CYS A 155 7.41 17.91 7.55
C CYS A 155 7.74 17.89 9.06
N GLU A 156 8.68 18.77 9.42
CA GLU A 156 9.25 18.98 10.73
C GLU A 156 8.20 18.91 11.84
N ARG A 157 8.32 17.91 12.72
CA ARG A 157 7.92 18.15 14.12
C ARG A 157 8.93 19.16 14.66
N ASN A 158 8.58 20.44 14.54
CA ASN A 158 9.13 21.49 15.40
C ASN A 158 8.85 21.11 16.85
N SER A 159 9.79 20.38 17.44
CA SER A 159 9.96 20.20 18.87
C SER A 159 11.40 20.57 19.15
N SER A 160 11.65 21.87 19.15
CA SER A 160 12.77 22.49 19.82
C SER A 160 12.74 22.08 21.30
N SER A 161 13.30 20.92 21.64
CA SER A 161 13.78 20.58 22.98
C SER A 161 14.72 19.37 22.89
N CYS A 162 16.00 19.63 23.15
CA CYS A 162 16.96 18.74 23.80
C CYS A 162 16.93 17.23 23.48
N GLY A 163 17.92 16.79 22.69
CA GLY A 163 18.86 15.73 23.09
C GLY A 163 18.34 14.53 23.88
N THR A 164 17.21 13.95 23.47
CA THR A 164 16.72 12.67 24.00
C THR A 164 16.09 11.86 22.87
N ASN A 165 16.53 10.61 22.75
CA ASN A 165 15.98 9.59 21.86
C ASN A 165 14.52 9.30 22.24
N VAL A 166 13.58 10.16 21.86
CA VAL A 166 12.15 9.94 22.04
C VAL A 166 11.58 9.60 20.68
N LEU A 167 11.32 8.31 20.48
CA LEU A 167 10.49 7.75 19.41
C LEU A 167 9.28 8.66 19.15
N PRO A 168 8.84 8.84 17.89
CA PRO A 168 7.56 9.49 17.64
C PRO A 168 6.49 8.75 18.44
N SER A 169 5.91 9.46 19.42
CA SER A 169 4.80 8.96 20.24
C SER A 169 3.80 8.21 19.36
N PRO A 170 3.35 7.00 19.76
CA PRO A 170 2.39 6.16 19.02
C PRO A 170 0.97 6.73 19.04
N THR A 171 0.82 8.02 19.34
CA THR A 171 -0.40 8.79 19.16
C THR A 171 -0.62 8.97 17.66
N GLY A 172 -1.80 8.55 17.17
CA GLY A 172 -2.20 8.67 15.77
C GLY A 172 -2.08 10.10 15.22
N PRO A 173 -2.33 10.30 13.92
CA PRO A 173 -2.25 11.61 13.30
C PRO A 173 -3.24 12.58 13.97
N SER A 174 -2.94 13.88 13.91
CA SER A 174 -3.82 14.92 14.47
C SER A 174 -5.21 14.93 13.82
N LYS A 175 -5.31 14.40 12.60
CA LYS A 175 -6.57 14.13 11.89
C LYS A 175 -6.49 12.75 11.23
N PRO A 176 -7.54 11.92 11.34
CA PRO A 176 -7.58 10.65 10.62
C PRO A 176 -7.72 10.87 9.11
N ILE A 177 -7.38 9.86 8.31
CA ILE A 177 -7.67 9.79 6.89
C ILE A 177 -9.17 9.56 6.71
N ILE A 178 -9.84 10.49 6.00
CA ILE A 178 -11.30 10.49 5.77
C ILE A 178 -11.58 10.31 4.28
N ILE A 179 -11.11 9.20 3.71
CA ILE A 179 -11.46 8.78 2.35
C ILE A 179 -12.08 7.38 2.43
N PRO A 180 -13.05 7.03 1.56
CA PRO A 180 -13.55 5.67 1.51
C PRO A 180 -12.39 4.68 1.32
N SER A 181 -12.26 3.73 2.25
CA SER A 181 -11.19 2.74 2.21
C SER A 181 -11.72 1.33 2.49
N VAL A 182 -11.04 0.34 1.90
CA VAL A 182 -11.31 -1.08 2.14
C VAL A 182 -10.04 -1.75 2.61
N HIS A 183 -10.08 -2.31 3.81
CA HIS A 183 -9.01 -3.07 4.42
C HIS A 183 -9.31 -4.55 4.28
N ILE A 184 -8.47 -5.31 3.58
CA ILE A 184 -8.67 -6.74 3.32
C ILE A 184 -7.62 -7.52 4.13
N GLN A 185 -8.07 -8.44 4.99
CA GLN A 185 -7.19 -9.09 5.97
C GLN A 185 -7.46 -10.59 6.09
N GLY A 186 -6.41 -11.41 6.02
CA GLY A 186 -6.51 -12.85 6.26
C GLY A 186 -6.75 -13.16 7.74
N THR A 187 -7.65 -14.10 8.05
CA THR A 187 -7.96 -14.47 9.45
C THR A 187 -6.83 -15.21 10.16
N LYS A 188 -5.91 -15.81 9.40
CA LYS A 188 -4.71 -16.52 9.89
C LYS A 188 -3.42 -15.76 9.58
N ASP A 189 -3.53 -14.49 9.16
CA ASP A 189 -2.35 -13.66 8.90
C ASP A 189 -1.63 -13.38 10.24
N PRO A 190 -0.33 -13.72 10.36
CA PRO A 190 0.43 -13.44 11.59
C PRO A 190 0.51 -11.94 11.92
N TRP A 191 0.39 -11.05 10.92
CA TRP A 191 0.36 -9.60 11.10
C TRP A 191 -1.05 -9.01 11.16
N ARG A 192 -2.09 -9.83 11.33
CA ARG A 192 -3.49 -9.37 11.40
C ARG A 192 -3.71 -8.26 12.44
N SER A 193 -3.09 -8.38 13.61
CA SER A 193 -3.19 -7.37 14.68
C SER A 193 -2.61 -6.03 14.25
N GLU A 194 -1.55 -6.03 13.46
CA GLU A 194 -0.94 -4.81 12.90
C GLU A 194 -1.85 -4.16 11.86
N GLY A 195 -2.48 -4.93 10.98
CA GLY A 195 -3.45 -4.41 10.02
C GLY A 195 -4.65 -3.75 10.70
N SER A 196 -5.17 -4.39 11.76
CA SER A 196 -6.21 -3.80 12.62
C SER A 196 -5.73 -2.52 13.30
N ARG A 197 -4.50 -2.52 13.83
CA ARG A 197 -3.89 -1.35 14.47
C ARG A 197 -3.71 -0.20 13.47
N LEU A 198 -3.23 -0.47 12.26
CA LEU A 198 -3.07 0.55 11.21
C LEU A 198 -4.41 1.19 10.86
N LYS A 199 -5.46 0.39 10.61
CA LYS A 199 -6.80 0.93 10.35
C LYS A 199 -7.26 1.84 11.49
N ALA A 200 -7.25 1.33 12.72
CA ALA A 200 -7.74 2.07 13.89
C ALA A 200 -6.91 3.33 14.21
N THR A 201 -5.63 3.34 13.86
CA THR A 201 -4.74 4.47 14.13
C THR A 201 -4.92 5.59 13.11
N TYR A 202 -5.06 5.25 11.82
CA TYR A 202 -4.91 6.23 10.75
C TYR A 202 -6.19 6.53 9.97
N PHE A 203 -7.23 5.69 10.02
CA PHE A 203 -8.43 5.84 9.19
C PHE A 203 -9.68 6.12 10.03
N GLU A 204 -10.56 6.97 9.50
CA GLU A 204 -11.87 7.24 10.09
C GLU A 204 -12.81 6.05 9.90
N ASP A 205 -13.35 5.53 11.00
CA ASP A 205 -14.11 4.27 11.03
C ASP A 205 -15.38 4.32 10.16
N SER A 206 -16.02 5.49 10.06
CA SER A 206 -17.21 5.68 9.21
C SER A 206 -16.91 5.54 7.70
N THR A 207 -15.65 5.72 7.30
CA THR A 207 -15.22 5.63 5.90
C THR A 207 -14.43 4.36 5.58
N ALA A 208 -13.97 3.62 6.59
CA ALA A 208 -13.09 2.48 6.43
C ALA A 208 -13.79 1.13 6.68
N GLU A 209 -14.01 0.34 5.63
CA GLU A 209 -14.60 -1.01 5.73
C GLU A 209 -13.52 -2.09 5.88
N LEU A 210 -13.77 -3.11 6.72
CA LEU A 210 -12.90 -4.28 6.89
C LEU A 210 -13.53 -5.52 6.26
N VAL A 211 -12.76 -6.18 5.39
CA VAL A 211 -13.09 -7.47 4.78
C VAL A 211 -12.12 -8.53 5.29
N SER A 212 -12.61 -9.48 6.08
CA SER A 212 -11.83 -10.68 6.43
C SER A 212 -12.12 -11.84 5.49
N PHE A 213 -11.08 -12.62 5.19
CA PHE A 213 -11.12 -13.86 4.41
C PHE A 213 -10.35 -14.99 5.08
N VAL A 214 -10.65 -16.25 4.73
CA VAL A 214 -9.96 -17.41 5.31
C VAL A 214 -8.60 -17.59 4.62
N GLY A 215 -7.53 -17.14 5.26
CA GLY A 215 -6.17 -17.24 4.72
C GLY A 215 -5.13 -16.56 5.59
N GLY A 216 -3.86 -16.72 5.23
CA GLY A 216 -2.71 -16.09 5.88
C GLY A 216 -2.42 -14.69 5.34
N HIS A 217 -1.13 -14.33 5.32
CA HIS A 217 -0.63 -13.08 4.74
C HIS A 217 -0.65 -13.12 3.20
N ALA A 218 -1.81 -12.88 2.62
CA ALA A 218 -2.04 -13.06 1.18
C ALA A 218 -3.18 -12.16 0.65
N ILE A 219 -3.36 -12.20 -0.66
CA ILE A 219 -4.53 -11.63 -1.35
C ILE A 219 -5.56 -12.75 -1.53
N PRO A 220 -6.87 -12.52 -1.27
CA PRO A 220 -7.87 -13.58 -1.42
C PRO A 220 -7.97 -14.06 -2.87
N ILE A 221 -7.98 -15.37 -3.05
CA ILE A 221 -8.15 -16.04 -4.37
C ILE A 221 -9.38 -16.94 -4.43
N ALA A 222 -9.93 -17.35 -3.28
CA ALA A 222 -11.13 -18.16 -3.22
C ALA A 222 -12.32 -17.36 -3.76
N PRO A 223 -13.15 -17.90 -4.68
CA PRO A 223 -14.20 -17.14 -5.35
C PRO A 223 -15.10 -16.37 -4.39
N ARG A 224 -15.58 -17.02 -3.32
CA ARG A 224 -16.42 -16.38 -2.29
C ARG A 224 -15.76 -15.16 -1.64
N ASP A 225 -14.49 -15.26 -1.29
CA ASP A 225 -13.75 -14.18 -0.63
C ASP A 225 -13.42 -13.05 -1.61
N VAL A 226 -13.14 -13.39 -2.87
CA VAL A 226 -12.95 -12.42 -3.96
C VAL A 226 -14.24 -11.64 -4.22
N GLU A 227 -15.39 -12.30 -4.34
CA GLU A 227 -16.68 -11.62 -4.54
C GLU A 227 -16.99 -10.68 -3.38
N LYS A 228 -16.76 -11.12 -2.14
CA LYS A 228 -16.94 -10.29 -0.95
C LYS A 228 -16.04 -9.05 -1.01
N ALA A 229 -14.75 -9.22 -1.30
CA ALA A 229 -13.82 -8.10 -1.42
C ALA A 229 -14.25 -7.13 -2.54
N VAL A 230 -14.58 -7.63 -3.73
CA VAL A 230 -15.01 -6.83 -4.88
C VAL A 230 -16.30 -6.06 -4.57
N ALA A 231 -17.30 -6.71 -3.97
CA ALA A 231 -18.55 -6.05 -3.61
C ALA A 231 -18.32 -4.91 -2.61
N THR A 232 -17.47 -5.11 -1.59
CA THR A 232 -17.11 -4.05 -0.64
C THR A 232 -16.33 -2.92 -1.31
N ILE A 233 -15.39 -3.23 -2.22
CA ILE A 233 -14.65 -2.22 -3.00
C ILE A 233 -15.61 -1.35 -3.81
N LEU A 234 -16.54 -1.96 -4.55
CA LEU A 234 -17.52 -1.21 -5.36
C LEU A 234 -18.44 -0.36 -4.48
N LYS A 235 -18.95 -0.91 -3.38
CA LYS A 235 -19.78 -0.16 -2.42
C LYS A 235 -19.02 1.05 -1.82
N ALA A 236 -17.75 0.87 -1.46
CA ALA A 236 -16.94 1.95 -0.94
C ALA A 236 -16.66 3.02 -2.02
N TRP A 237 -16.43 2.60 -3.27
CA TRP A 237 -16.23 3.49 -4.40
C TRP A 237 -17.44 4.38 -4.72
N GLU A 238 -18.66 3.88 -4.57
CA GLU A 238 -19.87 4.72 -4.77
C GLU A 238 -19.94 5.91 -3.80
N ARG A 239 -19.22 5.89 -2.69
CA ARG A 239 -19.10 7.03 -1.75
C ARG A 239 -18.06 8.08 -2.18
N VAL A 240 -17.29 7.80 -3.23
CA VAL A 240 -16.26 8.70 -3.79
C VAL A 240 -16.83 9.59 -4.90
N LYS A 241 -17.89 9.12 -5.57
CA LYS A 241 -18.62 9.88 -6.60
C LYS A 241 -19.45 10.98 -5.97
#